data_AF-A0AA92YC93-F1
#
_entry.id   AF-A0AA92YC93-F1
#
_cell.length_a   1.000
_cell.length_b   1.000
_cell.length_c   1.000
_cell.angle_alpha   90.00
_cell.angle_beta   90.00
_cell.angle_gamma   90.00
#
_symmetry.space_group_name_H-M   'P 1'
#
loop_
_entity.id
_entity.type
_entity.pdbx_description
1 polymer ?
#
loop_
_entity_poly.entity_id
_entity_poly.type
_entity_poly.pdbx_seq_one_letter_code
_entity_poly.pdbx_strand_id
1 'polypeptide(L)'
;RIILTLLLLGFLSWIVLKSMYYPELFRSIDTKHLLVKKLIETSPNKQTSDDKFVIQIEKLQKYMETEEPYLDSSLTIHKLANQLNLPFKDISILINHHIGKHFFDFINEYRIKKAIALLENPLNEKLTILEILYDVGFNSKSPFNTAFKKHTGFTPTQYRKNIL
;
A
#
# COMPACT_ATOMS: atom_id res chain seq x y z
N ARG A 1 -34.42 -7.47 37.18
CA ARG A 1 -33.33 -6.48 36.96
C ARG A 1 -31.96 -7.15 36.85
N ILE A 2 -31.52 -7.93 37.84
CA ILE A 2 -30.21 -8.64 37.82
C ILE A 2 -30.07 -9.63 36.64
N ILE A 3 -31.12 -10.39 36.33
CA ILE A 3 -31.10 -11.33 35.20
C ILE A 3 -30.90 -10.59 33.87
N LEU A 4 -31.56 -9.45 33.69
CA LEU A 4 -31.44 -8.63 32.49
C LEU A 4 -30.02 -8.06 32.35
N THR A 5 -29.40 -7.62 33.44
CA THR A 5 -28.02 -7.10 33.41
C THR A 5 -27.01 -8.20 33.07
N LEU A 6 -27.20 -9.43 33.56
CA LEU A 6 -26.33 -10.56 33.23
C LEU A 6 -26.46 -10.99 31.76
N LEU A 7 -27.68 -10.97 31.21
CA LEU A 7 -27.91 -11.26 29.79
C LEU A 7 -27.25 -10.20 28.88
N LEU A 8 -27.36 -8.91 29.23
CA LEU A 8 -26.70 -7.83 28.49
C LEU A 8 -25.18 -7.94 28.56
N LEU A 9 -24.62 -8.26 29.73
CA LEU A 9 -23.18 -8.44 29.92
C LEU A 9 -22.66 -9.64 29.09
N GLY A 10 -23.40 -10.76 29.10
CA GLY A 10 -23.08 -11.93 28.30
C GLY A 10 -23.13 -11.66 26.80
N PHE A 11 -24.14 -10.91 26.34
CA PHE A 11 -24.26 -10.52 24.94
C PHE A 11 -23.14 -9.60 24.48
N LEU A 12 -22.79 -8.58 25.28
CA LEU A 12 -21.67 -7.68 25.00
C LEU A 12 -20.33 -8.42 24.99
N SER A 13 -20.11 -9.30 25.97
CA SER A 13 -18.92 -10.16 26.04
C SER A 13 -18.82 -11.06 24.80
N TRP A 14 -19.93 -11.66 24.38
CA TRP A 14 -19.98 -12.49 23.18
C TRP A 14 -19.66 -11.69 21.90
N ILE A 15 -20.16 -10.45 21.78
CA ILE A 15 -19.81 -9.55 20.67
C ILE A 15 -18.31 -9.25 20.67
N VAL A 16 -17.72 -8.92 21.83
CA VAL A 16 -16.28 -8.61 21.94
C VAL A 16 -15.44 -9.84 21.59
N LEU A 17 -15.77 -11.01 22.12
CA LEU A 17 -15.06 -12.26 21.82
C LEU A 17 -15.17 -12.62 20.32
N LYS A 18 -16.36 -12.46 19.74
CA LYS A 18 -16.58 -12.69 18.30
C LYS A 18 -15.82 -11.66 17.45
N SER A 19 -15.75 -10.41 17.89
CA SER A 19 -14.97 -9.35 17.25
C SER A 19 -13.46 -9.64 17.28
N MET A 20 -12.94 -10.21 18.37
CA MET A 20 -11.53 -10.58 18.49
C MET A 20 -11.18 -11.84 17.70
N TYR A 21 -12.11 -12.81 17.63
CA TYR A 21 -11.90 -14.07 16.91
C TYR A 21 -12.11 -13.94 15.38
N TYR A 22 -12.94 -12.99 14.94
CA TYR A 22 -13.20 -12.70 13.53
C TYR A 22 -12.83 -11.25 13.15
N PRO A 23 -11.54 -10.87 13.16
CA PRO A 23 -11.10 -9.52 12.78
C PRO A 23 -11.41 -9.17 11.32
N GLU A 24 -11.65 -10.18 10.47
CA GLU A 24 -12.09 -10.02 9.08
C GLU A 24 -13.43 -9.26 8.96
N LEU A 25 -14.30 -9.37 9.97
CA LEU A 25 -15.59 -8.67 10.02
C LEU A 25 -15.42 -7.15 10.10
N PHE A 26 -14.30 -6.67 10.65
CA PHE A 26 -13.94 -5.25 10.75
C PHE A 26 -12.99 -4.78 9.64
N ARG A 27 -12.21 -5.69 9.03
CA ARG A 27 -11.44 -5.37 7.81
C ARG A 27 -12.30 -5.04 6.60
N SER A 28 -13.53 -5.54 6.54
CA SER A 28 -14.46 -5.24 5.44
C SER A 28 -15.02 -3.81 5.47
N ILE A 29 -14.75 -3.04 6.53
CA ILE A 29 -15.08 -1.61 6.63
C ILE A 29 -13.98 -0.78 5.93
N ASP A 30 -13.51 -1.24 4.77
CA ASP A 30 -12.81 -0.39 3.83
C ASP A 30 -13.86 0.40 3.02
N THR A 31 -14.63 1.21 3.75
CA THR A 31 -15.78 1.95 3.23
C THR A 31 -15.37 2.81 2.04
N LYS A 32 -14.12 3.29 1.99
CA LYS A 32 -13.58 4.01 0.84
C LYS A 32 -13.57 3.15 -0.43
N HIS A 33 -13.18 1.87 -0.34
CA HIS A 33 -13.17 0.97 -1.50
C HIS A 33 -14.60 0.68 -2.00
N LEU A 34 -15.55 0.41 -1.10
CA LEU A 34 -16.97 0.21 -1.44
C LEU A 34 -17.62 1.47 -2.02
N LEU A 35 -17.34 2.65 -1.46
CA LEU A 35 -17.85 3.93 -1.96
C LEU A 35 -17.28 4.26 -3.33
N VAL A 36 -15.98 4.06 -3.54
CA VAL A 36 -15.34 4.26 -4.85
C VAL A 36 -15.93 3.30 -5.88
N LYS A 37 -16.04 2.00 -5.56
CA LYS A 37 -16.65 1.01 -6.45
C LYS A 37 -18.08 1.39 -6.85
N LYS A 38 -18.91 1.80 -5.87
CA LYS A 38 -20.29 2.25 -6.12
C LYS A 38 -20.35 3.51 -7.00
N LEU A 39 -19.44 4.46 -6.85
CA LEU A 39 -19.34 5.67 -7.68
C LEU A 39 -18.94 5.35 -9.13
N ILE A 40 -18.10 4.34 -9.34
CA ILE A 40 -17.68 3.90 -10.68
C ILE A 40 -18.81 3.12 -11.36
N GLU A 41 -19.48 2.20 -10.65
CA GLU A 41 -20.56 1.37 -11.18
C GLU A 41 -21.83 2.15 -11.57
N THR A 42 -22.05 3.34 -10.99
CA THR A 42 -23.21 4.20 -11.30
C THR A 42 -22.98 5.19 -12.45
N SER A 43 -21.79 5.22 -13.07
CA SER A 43 -21.52 6.12 -14.20
C SER A 43 -22.09 5.56 -15.53
N PRO A 44 -22.91 6.32 -16.27
CA PRO A 44 -23.68 5.83 -17.42
C PRO A 44 -22.88 5.58 -18.71
N ASN A 45 -21.54 5.64 -18.68
CA ASN A 45 -20.70 5.47 -19.87
C ASN A 45 -19.43 4.66 -19.58
N LYS A 46 -19.57 3.33 -19.55
CA LYS A 46 -18.55 2.36 -19.07
C LYS A 46 -17.48 2.02 -20.11
N GLN A 47 -17.76 2.19 -21.42
CA GLN A 47 -16.82 1.78 -22.47
C GLN A 47 -15.69 2.82 -22.68
N THR A 48 -16.01 4.11 -22.83
CA THR A 48 -15.01 5.19 -22.99
C THR A 48 -14.22 5.50 -21.72
N SER A 49 -14.69 5.07 -20.55
CA SER A 49 -13.98 5.26 -19.28
C SER A 49 -12.78 4.33 -19.15
N ASP A 50 -12.88 3.10 -19.67
CA ASP A 50 -11.87 2.07 -19.45
C ASP A 50 -10.56 2.39 -20.20
N ASP A 51 -10.64 2.84 -21.45
CA ASP A 51 -9.47 3.29 -22.24
C ASP A 51 -8.75 4.47 -21.58
N LYS A 52 -9.51 5.42 -21.02
CA LYS A 52 -8.95 6.56 -20.29
C LYS A 52 -8.16 6.11 -19.06
N PHE A 53 -8.68 5.14 -18.30
CA PHE A 53 -8.00 4.63 -17.12
C PHE A 53 -6.73 3.87 -17.49
N VAL A 54 -6.73 3.07 -18.57
CA VAL A 54 -5.52 2.38 -19.06
C VAL A 54 -4.40 3.39 -19.32
N ILE A 55 -4.66 4.45 -20.07
CA ILE A 55 -3.68 5.50 -20.38
C ILE A 55 -3.17 6.19 -19.10
N GLN A 56 -4.06 6.43 -18.13
CA GLN A 56 -3.67 7.06 -16.86
C GLN A 56 -2.83 6.12 -15.97
N ILE A 57 -3.09 4.82 -15.97
CA ILE A 57 -2.28 3.81 -15.28
C ILE A 57 -0.87 3.78 -15.89
N GLU A 58 -0.78 3.72 -17.22
CA GLU A 58 0.50 3.73 -17.92
C GLU A 58 1.29 5.01 -17.61
N LYS A 59 0.63 6.17 -17.63
CA LYS A 59 1.24 7.46 -17.23
C LYS A 59 1.77 7.40 -15.79
N LEU A 60 0.96 6.89 -14.85
CA LEU A 60 1.37 6.73 -13.46
C LEU A 60 2.58 5.80 -13.33
N GLN A 61 2.54 4.61 -13.92
CA GLN A 61 3.63 3.64 -13.85
C GLN A 61 4.92 4.19 -14.47
N LYS A 62 4.83 4.81 -15.65
CA LYS A 62 5.97 5.46 -16.30
C LYS A 62 6.56 6.56 -15.43
N TYR A 63 5.72 7.40 -14.80
CA TYR A 63 6.19 8.44 -13.88
C TYR A 63 6.89 7.84 -12.66
N MET A 64 6.35 6.75 -12.09
CA MET A 64 6.99 6.05 -10.99
C MET A 64 8.37 5.51 -11.38
N GLU A 65 8.53 4.97 -12.59
CA GLU A 65 9.79 4.42 -13.09
C GLU A 65 10.84 5.47 -13.46
N THR A 66 10.39 6.58 -14.06
CA THR A 66 11.30 7.59 -14.63
C THR A 66 11.71 8.67 -13.64
N GLU A 67 10.76 9.15 -12.82
CA GLU A 67 10.98 10.27 -11.91
C GLU A 67 11.25 9.82 -10.47
N GLU A 68 11.07 8.52 -10.20
CA GLU A 68 11.29 7.87 -8.90
C GLU A 68 10.73 8.65 -7.69
N PRO A 69 9.48 9.17 -7.74
CA PRO A 69 8.90 9.98 -6.66
C PRO A 69 8.80 9.22 -5.34
N TYR A 70 8.81 7.88 -5.40
CA TYR A 70 8.77 7.00 -4.24
C TYR A 70 10.00 7.14 -3.34
N LEU A 71 11.11 7.71 -3.80
CA LEU A 71 12.29 8.01 -2.98
C LEU A 71 12.04 9.15 -1.98
N ASP A 72 11.05 10.02 -2.22
CA ASP A 72 10.63 11.02 -1.23
C ASP A 72 9.93 10.32 -0.05
N SER A 73 10.57 10.35 1.12
CA SER A 73 10.03 9.73 2.34
C SER A 73 8.75 10.41 2.85
N SER A 74 8.46 11.62 2.37
CA SER A 74 7.27 12.41 2.66
C SER A 74 6.23 12.38 1.54
N LEU A 75 6.38 11.48 0.56
CA LEU A 75 5.42 11.32 -0.53
C LEU A 75 4.05 10.92 0.02
N THR A 76 3.05 11.72 -0.34
CA THR A 76 1.65 11.43 -0.08
C THR A 76 0.90 11.29 -1.38
N ILE A 77 -0.25 10.64 -1.34
CA ILE A 77 -1.15 10.51 -2.49
C ILE A 77 -1.59 11.88 -3.05
N HIS A 78 -1.70 12.91 -2.21
CA HIS A 78 -1.97 14.29 -2.67
C HIS A 78 -0.77 14.88 -3.42
N LYS A 79 0.46 14.67 -2.93
CA LYS A 79 1.67 15.10 -3.63
C LYS A 79 1.80 14.41 -4.98
N LEU A 80 1.58 13.09 -5.03
CA LEU A 80 1.64 12.31 -6.26
C LEU A 80 0.58 12.77 -7.28
N ALA A 81 -0.63 13.07 -6.83
CA ALA A 81 -1.69 13.64 -7.65
C ALA A 81 -1.30 14.99 -8.25
N ASN A 82 -0.73 15.89 -7.43
CA ASN A 82 -0.24 17.18 -7.88
C ASN A 82 0.91 17.03 -8.90
N GLN A 83 1.86 16.15 -8.63
CA GLN A 83 3.00 15.86 -9.53
C GLN A 83 2.54 15.37 -10.91
N LEU A 84 1.49 14.55 -10.96
CA LEU A 84 0.94 14.00 -12.21
C LEU A 84 -0.07 14.93 -12.90
N ASN A 85 -0.41 16.06 -12.29
CA ASN A 85 -1.51 16.95 -12.67
C ASN A 85 -2.83 16.18 -12.82
N LEU A 86 -3.13 15.31 -11.85
CA LEU A 86 -4.36 14.52 -11.79
C LEU A 86 -5.12 14.82 -10.49
N PRO A 87 -6.47 14.76 -10.50
CA PRO A 87 -7.25 14.83 -9.27
C PRO A 87 -6.84 13.72 -8.28
N PHE A 88 -6.75 14.06 -7.00
CA PHE A 88 -6.49 13.09 -5.92
C PHE A 88 -7.41 11.86 -5.99
N LYS A 89 -8.70 12.10 -6.27
CA LYS A 89 -9.71 11.03 -6.41
C LYS A 89 -9.34 10.06 -7.53
N ASP A 90 -8.84 10.56 -8.65
CA ASP A 90 -8.48 9.74 -9.80
C ASP A 90 -7.26 8.87 -9.46
N ILE A 91 -6.20 9.43 -8.85
CA ILE A 91 -5.06 8.63 -8.37
C ILE A 91 -5.51 7.54 -7.39
N SER A 92 -6.40 7.89 -6.46
CA SER A 92 -6.94 6.92 -5.51
C SER A 92 -7.73 5.79 -6.20
N ILE A 93 -8.49 6.11 -7.24
CA ILE A 93 -9.21 5.12 -8.06
C ILE A 93 -8.23 4.24 -8.82
N LEU A 94 -7.25 4.84 -9.51
CA LEU A 94 -6.23 4.11 -10.27
C LEU A 94 -5.51 3.09 -9.39
N ILE A 95 -5.03 3.52 -8.22
CA ILE A 95 -4.24 2.67 -7.33
C ILE A 95 -5.10 1.62 -6.63
N ASN A 96 -6.22 2.03 -6.00
CA ASN A 96 -7.01 1.10 -5.19
C ASN A 96 -7.87 0.16 -6.04
N HIS A 97 -8.49 0.65 -7.12
CA HIS A 97 -9.46 -0.12 -7.88
C HIS A 97 -8.84 -0.82 -9.09
N HIS A 98 -8.04 -0.10 -9.88
CA HIS A 98 -7.49 -0.68 -11.11
C HIS A 98 -6.20 -1.46 -10.87
N ILE A 99 -5.30 -0.96 -10.02
CA ILE A 99 -4.07 -1.66 -9.63
C ILE A 99 -4.33 -2.65 -8.47
N GLY A 100 -5.38 -2.42 -7.68
CA GLY A 100 -5.78 -3.31 -6.60
C GLY A 100 -4.89 -3.23 -5.36
N LYS A 101 -4.26 -2.08 -5.09
CA LYS A 101 -3.32 -1.89 -3.98
C LYS A 101 -3.69 -0.68 -3.14
N HIS A 102 -3.40 -0.73 -1.85
CA HIS A 102 -3.38 0.48 -1.05
C HIS A 102 -2.18 1.36 -1.45
N PHE A 103 -2.33 2.68 -1.33
CA PHE A 103 -1.29 3.65 -1.69
C PHE A 103 0.09 3.30 -1.10
N PHE A 104 0.16 3.00 0.19
CA PHE A 104 1.45 2.69 0.84
C PHE A 104 2.06 1.37 0.35
N ASP A 105 1.24 0.37 0.05
CA ASP A 105 1.72 -0.88 -0.53
C ASP A 105 2.25 -0.66 -1.95
N PHE A 106 1.54 0.13 -2.76
CA PHE A 106 1.98 0.54 -4.09
C PHE A 106 3.34 1.24 -4.06
N ILE A 107 3.53 2.24 -3.19
CA ILE A 107 4.81 2.94 -3.05
C ILE A 107 5.91 2.00 -2.55
N ASN A 108 5.63 1.20 -1.52
CA ASN A 108 6.62 0.31 -0.92
C ASN A 108 7.13 -0.73 -1.92
N GLU A 109 6.31 -1.23 -2.85
CA GLU A 109 6.80 -2.13 -3.88
C GLU A 109 7.90 -1.51 -4.75
N TYR A 110 7.76 -0.25 -5.18
CA TYR A 110 8.81 0.44 -5.91
C TYR A 110 10.07 0.63 -5.05
N ARG A 111 9.90 1.05 -3.79
CA ARG A 111 11.02 1.20 -2.85
C ARG A 111 11.78 -0.11 -2.63
N ILE A 112 11.06 -1.22 -2.44
CA ILE A 112 11.69 -2.53 -2.23
C ILE A 112 12.37 -3.03 -3.50
N LYS A 113 11.77 -2.85 -4.69
CA LYS A 113 12.45 -3.16 -5.96
C LYS A 113 13.78 -2.41 -6.11
N LYS A 114 13.80 -1.10 -5.80
CA LYS A 114 15.04 -0.31 -5.79
C LYS A 114 16.03 -0.82 -4.74
N ALA A 115 15.56 -1.17 -3.54
CA ALA A 115 16.41 -1.69 -2.48
C ALA A 115 17.08 -3.02 -2.88
N ILE A 116 16.34 -3.91 -3.55
CA ILE A 116 16.88 -5.16 -4.10
C ILE A 116 17.95 -4.87 -5.14
N ALA A 117 17.67 -3.97 -6.10
CA ALA A 117 18.66 -3.58 -7.11
C ALA A 117 19.94 -2.97 -6.50
N LEU A 118 19.82 -2.19 -5.42
CA LEU A 118 20.97 -1.67 -4.68
C LEU A 118 21.74 -2.77 -3.96
N LEU A 119 21.04 -3.76 -3.40
CA LEU A 119 21.64 -4.91 -2.73
C LEU A 119 22.38 -5.84 -3.69
N GLU A 120 21.80 -6.10 -4.87
CA GLU A 120 22.34 -7.00 -5.89
C GLU A 120 23.51 -6.40 -6.68
N ASN A 121 23.71 -5.08 -6.61
CA ASN A 121 24.80 -4.42 -7.33
C ASN A 121 26.16 -4.62 -6.61
N PRO A 122 27.16 -5.29 -7.22
CA PRO A 122 28.46 -5.52 -6.59
C PRO A 122 29.21 -4.24 -6.19
N LEU A 123 28.95 -3.12 -6.88
CA LEU A 123 29.55 -1.82 -6.54
C LEU A 123 29.05 -1.27 -5.20
N ASN A 124 27.93 -1.78 -4.70
CA ASN A 124 27.26 -1.35 -3.48
C ASN A 124 27.49 -2.30 -2.30
N GLU A 125 28.42 -3.26 -2.39
CA GLU A 125 28.66 -4.27 -1.34
C GLU A 125 28.90 -3.64 0.05
N LYS A 126 29.54 -2.46 0.08
CA LYS A 126 29.84 -1.73 1.31
C LYS A 126 28.66 -0.93 1.87
N LEU A 127 27.60 -0.69 1.10
CA LEU A 127 26.42 0.02 1.59
C LEU A 127 25.76 -0.79 2.69
N THR A 128 25.55 -0.17 3.84
CA THR A 128 24.82 -0.78 4.94
C THR A 128 23.33 -0.87 4.61
N ILE A 129 22.63 -1.81 5.26
CA ILE A 129 21.16 -1.88 5.19
C ILE A 129 20.51 -0.57 5.66
N LEU A 130 21.17 0.16 6.56
CA LEU A 130 20.72 1.45 7.06
C LEU A 130 20.81 2.55 5.99
N GLU A 131 21.88 2.60 5.20
CA GLU A 131 21.98 3.55 4.09
C GLU A 131 20.94 3.23 3.02
N ILE A 132 20.83 1.96 2.60
CA ILE A 132 19.86 1.54 1.58
C ILE A 132 18.42 1.89 1.98
N LEU A 133 18.03 1.73 3.24
CA LEU A 133 16.66 2.06 3.64
C LEU A 133 16.36 3.56 3.50
N TYR A 134 17.33 4.43 3.80
CA TYR A 134 17.16 5.87 3.65
C TYR A 134 17.19 6.27 2.17
N ASP A 135 18.10 5.69 1.38
CA ASP A 135 18.21 5.93 -0.05
C ASP A 135 16.92 5.56 -0.81
N VAL A 136 16.21 4.52 -0.36
CA VAL A 136 14.93 4.10 -0.95
C VAL A 136 13.70 4.73 -0.28
N GLY A 137 13.88 5.80 0.49
CA GLY A 137 12.79 6.65 0.98
C GLY A 137 12.06 6.14 2.22
N PHE A 138 12.64 5.21 3.00
CA PHE A 138 12.11 4.85 4.31
C PHE A 138 12.67 5.77 5.41
N ASN A 139 11.84 6.05 6.43
CA ASN A 139 12.25 6.87 7.57
C ASN A 139 12.77 6.03 8.75
N SER A 140 12.55 4.71 8.76
CA SER A 140 13.01 3.85 9.85
C SER A 140 13.08 2.36 9.46
N LYS A 141 13.79 1.58 10.28
CA LYS A 141 14.05 0.14 10.05
C LYS A 141 12.79 -0.74 10.11
N SER A 142 11.87 -0.47 11.03
CA SER A 142 10.68 -1.30 11.24
C SER A 142 9.77 -1.38 10.00
N PRO A 143 9.31 -0.27 9.40
CA PRO A 143 8.50 -0.31 8.19
C PRO A 143 9.28 -0.88 7.00
N PHE A 144 10.58 -0.57 6.87
CA PHE A 144 11.42 -1.13 5.82
C PHE A 144 11.50 -2.66 5.92
N ASN A 145 11.86 -3.21 7.08
CA ASN A 145 11.94 -4.66 7.30
C ASN A 145 10.60 -5.36 7.05
N THR A 146 9.50 -4.73 7.45
CA THR A 146 8.15 -5.26 7.25
C THR A 146 7.79 -5.33 5.77
N ALA A 147 8.00 -4.23 5.03
CA ALA A 147 7.74 -4.18 3.60
C ALA A 147 8.66 -5.13 2.81
N PHE A 148 9.96 -5.14 3.14
CA PHE A 148 10.94 -6.01 2.49
C PHE A 148 10.59 -7.48 2.67
N LYS A 149 10.24 -7.89 3.91
CA LYS A 149 9.82 -9.26 4.20
C LYS A 149 8.49 -9.62 3.56
N LYS A 150 7.52 -8.70 3.53
CA LYS A 150 6.25 -8.91 2.83
C LYS A 150 6.49 -9.16 1.33
N HIS A 151 7.44 -8.46 0.72
CA HIS A 151 7.71 -8.54 -0.72
C HIS A 151 8.59 -9.75 -1.11
N THR A 152 9.60 -10.07 -0.29
CA THR A 152 10.64 -11.06 -0.64
C THR A 152 10.56 -12.36 0.16
N GLY A 153 9.81 -12.39 1.26
CA GLY A 153 9.83 -13.48 2.24
C GLY A 153 10.96 -13.41 3.27
N PHE A 154 11.98 -12.56 3.05
CA PHE A 154 13.18 -12.46 3.89
C PHE A 154 13.33 -11.06 4.50
N THR A 155 14.04 -10.96 5.62
CA THR A 155 14.51 -9.63 6.07
C THR A 155 15.66 -9.15 5.17
N PRO A 156 15.91 -7.83 5.06
CA PRO A 156 17.00 -7.31 4.23
C PRO A 156 18.37 -7.92 4.58
N THR A 157 18.64 -8.12 5.87
CA THR A 157 19.87 -8.75 6.35
C THR A 157 19.97 -10.22 5.95
N GLN A 158 18.85 -10.97 6.01
CA GLN A 158 18.82 -12.36 5.55
C GLN A 158 19.00 -12.45 4.04
N TYR A 159 18.34 -11.56 3.29
CA TYR A 159 18.46 -11.48 1.85
C TYR A 159 19.92 -11.29 1.42
N ARG A 160 20.61 -10.31 2.01
CA ARG A 160 22.04 -10.05 1.73
C ARG A 160 22.96 -11.22 2.06
N LYS A 161 22.66 -12.01 3.10
CA LYS A 161 23.54 -13.09 3.55
C LYS A 161 23.32 -14.41 2.81
N ASN A 162 22.11 -14.65 2.35
CA ASN A 162 21.67 -15.99 1.92
C ASN A 162 21.31 -16.07 0.43
N ILE A 163 21.04 -14.94 -0.23
CA ILE A 163 20.56 -14.89 -1.62
C ILE A 163 21.59 -14.25 -2.56
N LEU A 164 22.44 -13.37 -2.02
CA LEU A 164 23.64 -12.84 -2.69
C LEU A 164 24.86 -13.68 -2.28
#